data_AF-A0A7J4G4P0-F1
#
_entry.id   AF-A0A7J4G4P0-F1
#
_cell.length_a   1.000
_cell.length_b   1.000
_cell.length_c   1.000
_cell.angle_alpha   90.00
_cell.angle_beta   90.00
_cell.angle_gamma   90.00
#
_symmetry.space_group_name_H-M   'P 1'
#
loop_
_entity.id
_entity.type
_entity.pdbx_description
1 polymer ?
#
loop_
_entity_poly.entity_id
_entity_poly.type
_entity_poly.pdbx_seq_one_letter_code
_entity_poly.pdbx_strand_id
1 'polypeptide(L)'
;MLEFVIPFLLALGFFILIILLIKQLPEKRALGLLIFSIGLIGLSFFLTIILFGILTIIKKMIGILILLIGFFLVIKFPRPDEYQPPSFSTLGLFIGFLFLFFGFYLALF
;
A
#
# COMPACT_ATOMS: atom_id res chain seq x y z
N MET A 1 0.40 15.26 -15.73
CA MET A 1 0.93 16.29 -14.79
C MET A 1 0.48 16.03 -13.35
N LEU A 2 -0.82 15.84 -13.07
CA LEU A 2 -1.32 15.60 -11.70
C LEU A 2 -0.65 14.39 -11.01
N GLU A 3 -0.35 13.32 -11.75
CA GLU A 3 0.35 12.12 -11.28
C GLU A 3 1.73 12.41 -10.69
N PHE A 4 2.41 13.48 -11.10
CA PHE A 4 3.69 13.91 -10.53
C PHE A 4 3.51 14.87 -9.36
N VAL A 5 2.40 15.63 -9.36
CA VAL A 5 2.06 16.59 -8.29
C VAL A 5 1.68 15.86 -7.01
N ILE A 6 0.92 14.76 -7.10
CA ILE A 6 0.52 13.94 -5.95
C ILE A 6 1.72 13.45 -5.12
N PRO A 7 2.67 12.65 -5.67
CA PRO A 7 3.81 12.17 -4.90
C PRO A 7 4.72 13.31 -4.44
N PHE A 8 4.80 14.42 -5.17
CA PHE A 8 5.54 15.61 -4.74
C PHE A 8 4.92 16.26 -3.51
N LEU A 9 3.60 16.49 -3.49
CA LEU A 9 2.89 17.04 -2.33
C LEU A 9 3.01 16.13 -1.10
N LEU A 10 2.89 14.81 -1.32
CA LEU A 10 3.07 13.81 -0.27
C LEU A 10 4.49 13.87 0.31
N ALA A 11 5.51 13.86 -0.56
CA ALA A 11 6.91 13.92 -0.16
C ALA A 11 7.25 15.22 0.58
N LEU A 12 6.72 16.35 0.11
CA LEU A 12 6.91 17.65 0.76
C LEU A 12 6.28 17.68 2.16
N GLY A 13 5.07 17.14 2.32
CA GLY A 13 4.44 16.98 3.63
C GLY A 13 5.28 16.15 4.58
N PHE A 14 5.69 14.95 4.17
CA PHE A 14 6.56 14.10 5.00
C PHE A 14 7.91 14.76 5.33
N PHE A 15 8.51 15.47 4.38
CA PHE A 15 9.75 16.21 4.62
C PHE A 15 9.59 17.27 5.72
N ILE A 16 8.47 18.00 5.73
CA ILE A 16 8.17 18.97 6.80
C ILE A 16 7.98 18.28 8.15
N LEU A 17 7.31 17.12 8.21
CA LEU A 17 7.19 16.34 9.45
C LEU A 17 8.57 15.91 9.98
N ILE A 18 9.45 15.45 9.09
CA ILE A 18 10.82 15.06 9.46
C ILE A 18 11.58 16.27 10.02
N ILE A 19 11.46 17.46 9.40
CA ILE A 19 12.07 18.69 9.92
C ILE A 19 11.53 19.03 11.32
N LEU A 20 10.22 18.92 11.53
CA LEU A 20 9.60 19.17 12.85
C LEU A 20 10.09 18.18 13.91
N LEU A 21 10.43 16.96 13.51
CA LEU A 21 10.92 15.91 14.41
C LEU A 21 12.38 16.15 14.82
N ILE A 22 13.20 16.68 13.91
CA ILE A 22 14.65 16.86 14.11
C ILE A 22 14.98 18.24 14.69
N LYS A 23 14.25 19.29 14.29
CA LYS A 23 14.59 20.68 14.62
C LYS A 23 13.64 21.26 15.67
N GLN A 24 14.20 21.72 16.78
CA GLN A 24 13.44 22.50 17.75
C GLN A 24 13.05 23.86 17.16
N LEU A 25 11.74 24.09 17.08
CA LEU A 25 11.13 25.30 16.53
C LEU A 25 10.24 25.95 17.59
N PRO A 26 10.05 27.28 17.54
CA PRO A 26 9.08 27.96 18.39
C PRO A 26 7.69 27.36 18.20
N GLU A 27 6.96 27.12 19.29
CA GLU A 27 5.69 26.36 19.31
C GLU A 27 4.68 26.84 18.25
N LYS A 28 4.47 28.16 18.13
CA LYS A 28 3.57 28.75 17.12
C LYS A 28 3.98 28.42 15.67
N ARG A 29 5.28 28.36 15.38
CA ARG A 29 5.80 28.01 14.04
C ARG A 29 5.72 26.51 13.80
N ALA A 30 6.00 25.70 14.82
CA ALA A 30 5.89 24.25 14.75
C ALA A 30 4.44 23.81 14.46
N LEU A 31 3.47 24.39 15.17
CA LEU A 31 2.04 24.16 14.93
C LEU A 31 1.60 24.55 13.51
N GLY A 32 2.02 25.72 13.04
CA GLY A 32 1.71 26.17 11.67
C GLY A 32 2.25 25.22 10.60
N LEU A 33 3.50 24.76 10.76
CA LEU A 33 4.11 23.78 9.86
C LEU A 33 3.45 22.40 9.96
N LEU A 34 3.03 21.97 11.15
CA LEU A 34 2.32 20.72 11.35
C LEU A 34 0.98 20.73 10.60
N ILE A 35 0.17 21.78 10.78
CA ILE A 35 -1.11 21.95 10.09
C ILE A 35 -0.90 21.98 8.58
N PHE A 36 0.09 22.75 8.11
CA PHE A 36 0.42 22.83 6.70
C PHE A 36 0.82 21.48 6.11
N SER A 37 1.66 20.72 6.83
CA SER A 37 2.07 19.38 6.41
C SER A 37 0.91 18.40 6.34
N ILE A 38 0.07 18.37 7.37
CA ILE A 38 -1.12 17.51 7.39
C ILE A 38 -2.05 17.90 6.24
N GLY A 39 -2.20 19.20 5.97
CA GLY A 39 -2.95 19.72 4.82
C GLY A 39 -2.40 19.25 3.48
N LEU A 40 -1.08 19.28 3.28
CA LEU A 40 -0.43 18.77 2.06
C LEU A 40 -0.67 17.26 1.86
N ILE A 41 -0.51 16.47 2.93
CA ILE A 41 -0.75 15.02 2.89
C ILE A 41 -2.22 14.74 2.58
N GLY A 42 -3.15 15.40 3.28
CA GLY A 42 -4.59 15.26 3.06
C GLY A 42 -5.00 15.66 1.64
N LEU A 43 -4.49 16.79 1.14
CA LEU A 43 -4.73 17.24 -0.24
C LEU A 43 -4.18 16.22 -1.25
N SER A 44 -2.98 15.68 -1.01
CA SER A 44 -2.42 14.63 -1.86
C SER A 44 -3.35 13.42 -1.92
N PHE A 45 -3.83 12.92 -0.78
CA PHE A 45 -4.77 11.80 -0.75
C PHE A 45 -6.09 12.12 -1.46
N PHE A 46 -6.63 13.33 -1.26
CA PHE A 46 -7.85 13.78 -1.92
C PHE A 46 -7.69 13.85 -3.45
N LEU A 47 -6.56 14.38 -3.93
CA LEU A 47 -6.24 14.41 -5.36
C LEU A 47 -6.03 13.00 -5.93
N THR A 48 -5.40 12.09 -5.19
CA THR A 48 -5.30 10.68 -5.58
C THR A 48 -6.67 10.05 -5.75
N ILE A 49 -7.60 10.33 -4.84
CA ILE A 49 -8.99 9.85 -4.90
C ILE A 49 -9.70 10.37 -6.15
N ILE A 50 -9.55 11.65 -6.46
CA ILE A 50 -10.17 12.25 -7.66
C ILE A 50 -9.57 11.68 -8.94
N LEU A 51 -8.24 11.55 -9.00
CA LEU A 51 -7.53 11.17 -10.21
C LEU A 51 -7.74 9.69 -10.57
N PHE A 52 -7.62 8.80 -9.59
CA PHE A 52 -7.72 7.36 -9.82
C PHE A 52 -9.11 6.81 -9.54
N GLY A 53 -9.93 7.51 -8.75
CA GLY A 53 -11.20 7.01 -8.24
C GLY A 53 -11.00 6.09 -7.02
N ILE A 54 -11.82 6.27 -5.99
CA ILE A 54 -11.83 5.43 -4.78
C ILE A 54 -11.91 3.93 -5.12
N LEU A 55 -12.73 3.56 -6.10
CA LEU A 55 -12.91 2.16 -6.49
C LEU A 55 -11.61 1.55 -7.05
N THR A 56 -10.83 2.30 -7.84
CA THR A 56 -9.55 1.84 -8.38
C THR A 56 -8.51 1.65 -7.27
N ILE A 57 -8.47 2.56 -6.30
CA ILE A 57 -7.56 2.46 -5.15
C ILE A 57 -7.92 1.22 -4.31
N ILE A 58 -9.21 1.05 -3.98
CA ILE A 58 -9.69 -0.12 -3.22
C ILE A 58 -9.38 -1.41 -3.99
N LYS A 59 -9.64 -1.44 -5.31
CA LYS A 59 -9.33 -2.58 -6.18
C LYS A 59 -7.84 -2.96 -6.13
N LYS A 60 -6.95 -1.97 -6.25
CA LYS A 60 -5.49 -2.18 -6.18
C LYS A 60 -5.05 -2.66 -4.80
N MET A 61 -5.61 -2.11 -3.71
CA MET A 61 -5.34 -2.57 -2.35
C MET A 61 -5.80 -4.02 -2.12
N ILE A 62 -6.97 -4.39 -2.63
CA ILE A 62 -7.46 -5.78 -2.62
C ILE A 62 -6.50 -6.68 -3.42
N GLY A 63 -6.04 -6.23 -4.59
CA GLY A 63 -5.05 -6.94 -5.38
C GLY A 63 -3.75 -7.23 -4.62
N ILE A 64 -3.21 -6.23 -3.92
CA ILE A 64 -2.02 -6.38 -3.06
C ILE A 64 -2.27 -7.37 -1.92
N LEU A 65 -3.44 -7.31 -1.27
CA LEU A 65 -3.80 -8.25 -0.21
C LEU A 65 -3.87 -9.70 -0.73
N ILE A 66 -4.50 -9.91 -1.88
CA ILE A 66 -4.60 -11.22 -2.53
C ILE A 66 -3.20 -11.73 -2.92
N LEU A 67 -2.32 -10.87 -3.42
CA LEU A 67 -0.92 -11.23 -3.70
C LEU A 67 -0.21 -11.76 -2.45
N LEU A 68 -0.35 -11.08 -1.30
CA LEU A 68 0.25 -11.51 -0.05
C LEU A 68 -0.24 -12.90 0.37
N ILE A 69 -1.53 -13.17 0.23
CA ILE A 69 -2.12 -14.50 0.52
C ILE A 69 -1.57 -15.54 -0.47
N GLY A 70 -1.49 -15.21 -1.76
CA GLY A 70 -0.91 -16.09 -2.78
C GLY A 70 0.55 -16.44 -2.49
N PHE A 71 1.37 -15.46 -2.11
CA PHE A 71 2.76 -15.70 -1.71
C PHE A 71 2.87 -16.56 -0.47
N PHE A 72 2.01 -16.33 0.54
CA PHE A 72 1.96 -17.19 1.72
C PHE A 72 1.65 -18.64 1.36
N LEU A 73 0.67 -18.86 0.49
CA LEU A 73 0.27 -20.20 0.04
C LEU A 73 1.35 -20.89 -0.82
N VAL A 74 2.15 -20.14 -1.59
CA VAL A 74 3.22 -20.73 -2.41
C VAL A 74 4.49 -21.01 -1.59
N ILE A 75 4.85 -20.11 -0.67
CA ILE A 75 6.14 -20.16 0.04
C ILE A 75 6.05 -20.95 1.34
N LYS A 76 4.96 -20.76 2.10
CA LYS A 76 4.86 -21.16 3.51
C LYS A 76 3.72 -22.13 3.79
N PHE A 77 2.99 -22.58 2.78
CA PHE A 77 1.97 -23.59 2.96
C PHE A 77 2.61 -24.94 3.31
N PRO A 78 2.01 -25.73 4.22
CA PRO A 78 2.64 -26.94 4.69
C PRO A 78 2.85 -27.94 3.54
N ARG A 79 3.99 -28.60 3.61
CA ARG A 79 4.41 -29.57 2.60
C ARG A 79 3.93 -30.97 2.96
N PRO A 80 3.94 -31.91 2.00
CA PRO A 80 3.56 -33.30 2.28
C PRO A 80 4.37 -33.91 3.44
N ASP A 81 5.60 -33.43 3.58
CA ASP A 81 6.59 -33.81 4.59
C ASP A 81 6.23 -33.31 5.99
N GLU A 82 5.30 -32.35 6.10
CA GLU A 82 4.90 -31.63 7.32
C GLU A 82 3.48 -32.00 7.77
N TYR A 83 3.11 -33.28 7.69
CA TYR A 83 1.82 -33.84 8.13
C TYR A 83 0.62 -33.59 7.20
N GLN A 84 0.82 -33.04 6.00
CA GLN A 84 -0.27 -32.74 5.08
C GLN A 84 -0.39 -33.77 3.95
N PRO A 85 -1.60 -34.20 3.52
CA PRO A 85 -1.74 -35.08 2.37
C PRO A 85 -1.13 -34.45 1.10
N PRO A 86 -0.42 -35.21 0.25
CA PRO A 86 0.21 -34.68 -0.97
C PRO A 86 -0.78 -33.96 -1.90
N SER A 87 -2.01 -34.46 -1.97
CA SER A 87 -3.11 -33.84 -2.73
C SER A 87 -3.51 -32.47 -2.20
N PHE A 88 -3.48 -32.28 -0.88
CA PHE A 88 -3.77 -30.99 -0.24
C PHE A 88 -2.66 -29.97 -0.45
N SER A 89 -1.40 -30.39 -0.41
CA SER A 89 -0.26 -29.50 -0.70
C SER A 89 -0.30 -29.02 -2.16
N THR A 90 -0.61 -29.93 -3.10
CA THR A 90 -0.75 -29.60 -4.53
C THR A 90 -1.92 -28.63 -4.78
N LEU A 91 -3.06 -28.85 -4.13
CA LEU A 91 -4.21 -27.93 -4.19
C LEU A 91 -3.89 -26.56 -3.61
N GLY A 92 -3.20 -26.50 -2.46
CA GLY A 92 -2.77 -25.25 -1.83
C GLY A 92 -1.86 -24.42 -2.73
N LEU A 93 -0.89 -25.06 -3.39
CA LEU A 93 -0.02 -24.42 -4.37
C LEU A 93 -0.81 -23.90 -5.57
N PHE A 94 -1.72 -24.70 -6.12
CA PHE A 94 -2.56 -24.29 -7.25
C PHE A 94 -3.43 -23.07 -6.92
N ILE A 95 -4.07 -23.07 -5.74
CA ILE A 95 -4.84 -21.92 -5.24
C ILE A 95 -3.93 -20.70 -5.02
N GLY A 96 -2.73 -20.92 -4.48
CA GLY A 96 -1.71 -19.89 -4.31
C GLY A 96 -1.34 -19.21 -5.64
N PHE A 97 -1.09 -19.99 -6.69
CA PHE A 97 -0.81 -19.46 -8.03
C PHE A 97 -2.00 -18.72 -8.64
N LEU A 98 -3.23 -19.20 -8.45
CA LEU A 98 -4.43 -18.47 -8.87
C LEU A 98 -4.54 -17.13 -8.16
N PHE A 99 -4.31 -17.08 -6.86
CA PHE A 99 -4.32 -15.83 -6.10
C PHE A 99 -3.20 -14.89 -6.55
N LEU A 100 -2.01 -15.40 -6.84
CA LEU A 100 -0.94 -14.56 -7.42
C LEU A 100 -1.36 -13.96 -8.77
N PHE A 101 -1.98 -14.76 -9.65
CA PHE A 101 -2.44 -14.29 -10.95
C PHE A 101 -3.54 -13.21 -10.83
N PHE A 102 -4.60 -13.48 -10.06
CA PHE A 102 -5.70 -12.53 -9.85
C PHE A 102 -5.25 -11.28 -9.09
N GLY A 103 -4.41 -11.45 -8.07
CA GLY A 103 -3.85 -10.33 -7.30
C GLY A 103 -2.98 -9.43 -8.15
N PHE A 104 -2.16 -10.00 -9.04
CA PHE A 104 -1.34 -9.23 -9.99
C PHE A 104 -2.21 -8.46 -10.98
N TYR A 105 -3.25 -9.12 -11.53
CA TYR A 105 -4.20 -8.47 -12.42
C TYR A 105 -4.91 -7.28 -11.74
N LEU A 106 -5.43 -7.47 -10.52
CA LEU A 106 -6.11 -6.42 -9.75
C LEU A 106 -5.18 -5.27 -9.31
N ALA A 107 -3.90 -5.56 -9.06
CA ALA A 107 -2.92 -4.55 -8.68
C ALA A 107 -2.50 -3.66 -9.87
N LEU A 108 -2.41 -4.24 -11.07
CA LEU A 108 -2.01 -3.52 -12.27
C LEU A 108 -3.18 -2.82 -12.97
N PHE A 109 -4.29 -3.53 -13.19
CA PHE A 109 -5.46 -3.11 -13.96
C PHE A 109 -6.67 -2.87 -13.06
#